data_AF-A0A174TV30-F1
#
_entry.id   AF-A0A174TV30-F1
#
_cell.length_a   1.000
_cell.length_b   1.000
_cell.length_c   1.000
_cell.angle_alpha   90.00
_cell.angle_beta   90.00
_cell.angle_gamma   90.00
#
_symmetry.space_group_name_H-M   'P 1'
#
loop_
_entity.id
_entity.type
_entity.pdbx_description
1 polymer ?
#
loop_
_entity_poly.entity_id
_entity_poly.type
_entity_poly.pdbx_seq_one_letter_code
_entity_poly.pdbx_strand_id
1 'polypeptide(L)'
;MGGVIHPLHQVDLLTPAERKITEKEYWAQRRGQEKLDKLNQKMKEDGITPKETRYQTEKQFLRDAIDDAASTARSLEEFSKILDVKYHIIFTISRNRYSYLHPGRKKYITERNLGTRYTEDFLLKAFEENTKSHREQKEEILEQQSPNTSTDLPTVPFSDTSAISTPFIFIKSDLRLVIDLQTCIKAQQSGAYAQKVKLTNLKQMAQTVAYIQEHGYDSLDDFHVELNQASDQTSAPRKSLKDTEQQLKDVNEQIEKVKDL
;
A
#
# COMPACT_ATOMS: atom_id res chain seq x y z
N MET A 1 33.46 16.96 -8.04
CA MET A 1 32.23 17.73 -7.76
C MET A 1 31.08 16.73 -7.74
N GLY A 2 30.41 16.54 -6.59
CA GLY A 2 29.42 15.48 -6.42
C GLY A 2 28.15 15.72 -7.24
N GLY A 3 27.89 14.85 -8.21
CA GLY A 3 26.66 14.85 -9.00
C GLY A 3 25.50 14.28 -8.19
N VAL A 4 24.45 15.08 -8.02
CA VAL A 4 23.19 14.64 -7.42
C VAL A 4 22.45 13.79 -8.45
N ILE A 5 22.47 12.46 -8.25
CA ILE A 5 21.68 11.52 -9.03
C ILE A 5 20.21 11.76 -8.67
N HIS A 6 19.40 12.25 -9.62
CA HIS A 6 17.97 12.35 -9.41
C HIS A 6 17.36 10.94 -9.39
N PRO A 7 16.72 10.51 -8.30
CA PRO A 7 16.17 9.17 -8.19
C PRO A 7 15.00 8.99 -9.17
N LEU A 8 15.12 7.98 -10.04
CA LEU A 8 14.02 7.49 -10.85
C LEU A 8 12.87 7.08 -9.93
N HIS A 9 11.69 7.67 -10.13
CA HIS A 9 10.51 7.33 -9.35
C HIS A 9 9.97 5.98 -9.82
N GLN A 10 10.35 4.91 -9.12
CA GLN A 10 9.76 3.59 -9.34
C GLN A 10 8.34 3.59 -8.78
N VAL A 11 7.35 3.49 -9.66
CA VAL A 11 5.94 3.35 -9.26
C VAL A 11 5.66 1.88 -9.01
N ASP A 12 5.37 1.52 -7.77
CA ASP A 12 4.88 0.19 -7.43
C ASP A 12 3.43 0.03 -7.93
N LEU A 13 3.23 -0.86 -8.90
CA LEU A 13 1.93 -1.16 -9.49
C LEU A 13 1.25 -2.39 -8.85
N LEU A 14 1.98 -3.12 -8.00
CA LEU A 14 1.49 -4.34 -7.36
C LEU A 14 0.78 -4.05 -6.04
N THR A 15 1.23 -3.01 -5.31
CA THR A 15 0.54 -2.56 -4.11
C THR A 15 -0.59 -1.58 -4.45
N PRO A 16 -1.77 -1.72 -3.83
CA PRO A 16 -2.84 -0.74 -4.01
C PRO A 16 -2.42 0.63 -3.46
N ALA A 17 -2.72 1.71 -4.19
CA ALA A 17 -2.33 3.06 -3.84
C ALA A 17 -2.82 3.48 -2.44
N GLU A 18 -1.91 4.11 -1.67
CA GLU A 18 -2.19 4.74 -0.38
C GLU A 18 -3.34 5.73 -0.44
N ARG A 19 -3.30 6.61 -1.43
CA ARG A 19 -4.36 7.55 -1.79
C ARG A 19 -4.81 7.25 -3.20
N LYS A 20 -6.00 6.68 -3.33
CA LYS A 20 -6.54 6.25 -4.63
C LYS A 20 -7.26 7.41 -5.31
N ILE A 21 -6.61 8.04 -6.28
CA ILE A 21 -7.21 9.07 -7.14
C ILE A 21 -7.55 8.43 -8.48
N THR A 22 -8.84 8.40 -8.81
CA THR A 22 -9.30 7.90 -10.12
C THR A 22 -9.16 8.97 -11.20
N GLU A 23 -8.96 8.59 -12.46
CA GLU A 23 -8.86 9.55 -13.58
C GLU A 23 -10.08 10.49 -13.66
N LYS A 24 -11.29 9.95 -13.44
CA LYS A 24 -12.53 10.73 -13.38
C LYS A 24 -12.48 11.82 -12.30
N GLU A 25 -11.92 11.50 -11.14
CA GLU A 25 -11.76 12.42 -10.02
C GLU A 25 -10.70 13.48 -10.32
N TYR A 26 -9.58 13.08 -10.93
CA TYR A 26 -8.54 14.00 -11.39
C TYR A 26 -9.10 15.06 -12.35
N TRP A 27 -9.86 14.66 -13.36
CA TRP A 27 -10.48 15.59 -14.29
C TRP A 27 -11.63 16.40 -13.68
N ALA A 28 -12.37 15.84 -12.72
CA ALA A 28 -13.38 16.59 -11.98
C ALA A 28 -12.73 17.71 -11.16
N GLN A 29 -11.62 17.40 -10.49
CA GLN A 29 -10.84 18.37 -9.72
C GLN A 29 -10.34 19.53 -10.61
N ARG A 30 -9.72 19.22 -11.76
CA ARG A 30 -9.22 20.26 -12.67
C ARG A 30 -10.32 21.15 -13.24
N ARG A 31 -11.40 20.56 -13.74
CA ARG A 31 -12.53 21.34 -14.30
C ARG A 31 -13.25 22.14 -13.22
N GLY A 32 -13.37 21.60 -12.01
CA GLY A 32 -13.93 22.30 -10.86
C GLY A 32 -13.08 23.50 -10.46
N GLN A 33 -11.76 23.31 -10.37
CA GLN A 33 -10.82 24.38 -10.06
C GLN A 33 -10.85 25.49 -11.10
N GLU A 34 -10.83 25.15 -12.40
CA GLU A 34 -10.90 26.16 -13.47
C GLU A 34 -12.18 27.01 -13.39
N LYS A 35 -13.33 26.39 -13.08
CA LYS A 35 -14.59 27.12 -12.89
C LYS A 35 -14.55 28.03 -11.66
N LEU A 36 -14.00 27.54 -10.56
CA LEU A 36 -13.84 28.30 -9.33
C LEU A 36 -12.91 29.50 -9.55
N ASP A 37 -11.79 29.30 -10.24
CA ASP A 37 -10.83 30.36 -10.54
C ASP A 37 -11.44 31.46 -11.40
N LYS A 38 -12.24 31.10 -12.42
CA LYS A 38 -12.99 32.06 -13.23
C LYS A 38 -14.00 32.85 -12.41
N LEU A 39 -14.70 32.21 -11.48
CA LEU A 39 -15.65 32.88 -10.58
C LEU A 39 -14.90 33.83 -9.62
N ASN A 40 -13.83 33.34 -9.02
CA ASN A 40 -12.98 34.10 -8.11
C ASN A 40 -12.34 35.31 -8.79
N GLN A 41 -11.96 35.18 -10.06
CA GLN A 41 -11.45 36.28 -10.85
C GLN A 41 -12.51 37.38 -11.02
N LYS A 42 -13.75 37.02 -11.37
CA LYS A 42 -14.86 37.98 -11.46
C LYS A 42 -15.16 38.63 -10.12
N MET A 43 -15.19 37.86 -9.02
CA MET A 43 -15.39 38.42 -7.68
C MET A 43 -14.30 39.46 -7.34
N LYS A 44 -13.05 39.21 -7.72
CA LYS A 44 -11.95 40.17 -7.55
C LYS A 44 -12.11 41.42 -8.41
N GLU A 45 -12.56 41.27 -9.66
CA GLU A 45 -12.90 42.39 -10.54
C GLU A 45 -14.02 43.25 -9.94
N ASP A 46 -14.99 42.62 -9.28
CA ASP A 46 -16.09 43.28 -8.53
C ASP A 46 -15.64 43.81 -7.15
N GLY A 47 -14.36 43.71 -6.79
CA GLY A 47 -13.79 44.19 -5.52
C GLY A 47 -14.09 43.33 -4.29
N ILE A 48 -14.61 42.11 -4.48
CA ILE A 48 -14.97 41.16 -3.41
C ILE A 48 -13.84 40.13 -3.26
N THR A 49 -13.42 39.86 -2.02
CA THR A 49 -12.43 38.82 -1.73
C THR A 49 -13.06 37.43 -1.77
N PRO A 50 -12.58 36.50 -2.62
CA PRO A 50 -13.14 35.15 -2.68
C PRO A 50 -12.89 34.35 -1.41
N LYS A 51 -13.95 33.69 -0.91
CA LYS A 51 -13.89 32.86 0.31
C LYS A 51 -13.16 31.53 0.10
N GLU A 52 -13.34 30.91 -1.06
CA GLU A 52 -12.76 29.61 -1.40
C GLU A 52 -11.85 29.74 -2.60
N THR A 53 -10.56 29.42 -2.42
CA THR A 53 -9.56 29.48 -3.49
C THR A 53 -9.23 28.11 -4.07
N ARG A 54 -9.50 27.03 -3.33
CA ARG A 54 -9.21 25.65 -3.73
C ARG A 54 -10.51 24.86 -3.84
N TYR A 55 -10.79 24.37 -5.03
CA TYR A 55 -11.86 23.40 -5.23
C TYR A 55 -11.51 22.10 -4.53
N GLN A 56 -12.50 21.43 -3.93
CA GLN A 56 -12.30 20.12 -3.32
C GLN A 56 -13.37 19.15 -3.84
N THR A 57 -12.93 17.97 -4.29
CA THR A 57 -13.87 16.89 -4.56
C THR A 57 -14.40 16.29 -3.26
N GLU A 58 -15.59 15.69 -3.31
CA GLU A 58 -16.19 14.98 -2.16
C GLU A 58 -15.23 13.94 -1.55
N LYS A 59 -14.50 13.20 -2.40
CA LYS A 59 -13.51 12.22 -1.95
C LYS A 59 -12.30 12.88 -1.31
N GLN A 60 -11.82 13.98 -1.87
CA GLN A 60 -10.69 14.71 -1.29
C GLN A 60 -11.06 15.29 0.07
N PHE A 61 -12.26 15.86 0.21
CA PHE A 61 -12.80 16.30 1.49
C PHE A 61 -12.79 15.17 2.53
N LEU A 62 -13.28 13.98 2.16
CA LEU A 62 -13.25 12.81 3.07
C LEU A 62 -11.81 12.42 3.43
N ARG A 63 -10.87 12.40 2.48
CA ARG A 63 -9.46 12.09 2.76
C ARG A 63 -8.85 13.06 3.76
N ASP A 64 -9.04 14.36 3.51
CA ASP A 64 -8.50 15.43 4.36
C ASP A 64 -9.11 15.36 5.78
N ALA A 65 -10.43 15.14 5.89
CA ALA A 65 -11.12 15.00 7.17
C ALA A 65 -10.68 13.75 7.94
N ILE A 66 -10.50 12.62 7.26
CA ILE A 66 -10.03 11.37 7.88
C ILE A 66 -8.58 11.52 8.33
N ASP A 67 -7.70 12.11 7.51
CA ASP A 67 -6.30 12.31 7.87
C ASP A 67 -6.18 13.22 9.11
N ASP A 68 -6.97 14.30 9.18
CA ASP A 68 -7.03 15.17 10.36
C ASP A 68 -7.60 14.43 11.59
N ALA A 69 -8.73 13.73 11.46
CA ALA A 69 -9.31 12.99 12.58
C ALA A 69 -8.38 11.87 13.08
N ALA A 70 -7.73 11.15 12.17
CA ALA A 70 -6.81 10.06 12.49
C ALA A 70 -5.51 10.56 13.15
N SER A 71 -5.07 11.78 12.87
CA SER A 71 -3.92 12.37 13.56
C SER A 71 -4.16 12.67 15.05
N THR A 72 -5.43 12.80 15.45
CA THR A 72 -5.81 13.19 16.82
C THR A 72 -6.42 12.05 17.62
N ALA A 73 -7.23 11.21 16.97
CA ALA A 73 -7.99 10.17 17.63
C ALA A 73 -7.09 9.08 18.23
N ARG A 74 -7.42 8.63 19.44
CA ARG A 74 -6.75 7.53 20.13
C ARG A 74 -7.57 6.26 20.16
N SER A 75 -8.85 6.35 19.78
CA SER A 75 -9.75 5.23 19.63
C SER A 75 -10.70 5.44 18.47
N LEU A 76 -11.39 4.37 18.08
CA LEU A 76 -12.38 4.39 17.01
C LEU A 76 -13.59 5.26 17.36
N GLU A 77 -13.97 5.31 18.63
CA GLU A 77 -15.07 6.14 19.14
C GLU A 77 -14.73 7.63 19.05
N GLU A 78 -13.51 8.02 19.45
CA GLU A 78 -13.03 9.40 19.31
C GLU A 78 -12.97 9.81 17.85
N PHE A 79 -12.45 8.93 16.99
CA PHE A 79 -12.39 9.14 15.55
C PHE A 79 -13.78 9.38 14.96
N SER A 80 -14.75 8.52 15.27
CA SER A 80 -16.13 8.66 14.81
C SER A 80 -16.75 9.97 15.29
N LYS A 81 -16.48 10.37 16.53
CA LYS A 81 -17.01 11.61 17.11
C LYS A 81 -16.40 12.85 16.45
N ILE A 82 -15.11 12.85 16.14
CA ILE A 82 -14.45 13.95 15.44
C ILE A 82 -15.04 14.10 14.03
N LEU A 83 -15.22 13.00 13.30
CA LEU A 83 -15.81 13.03 11.97
C LEU A 83 -17.25 13.58 11.97
N ASP A 84 -18.07 13.16 12.93
CA ASP A 84 -19.45 13.62 13.04
C ASP A 84 -19.53 15.10 13.46
N VAL A 85 -18.86 15.49 14.54
CA VAL A 85 -18.98 16.85 15.09
C VAL A 85 -18.28 17.90 14.23
N LYS A 86 -17.03 17.64 13.79
CA LYS A 86 -16.23 18.63 13.07
C LYS A 86 -16.61 18.69 11.59
N TYR A 87 -16.82 17.53 10.98
CA TYR A 87 -16.96 17.41 9.53
C TYR A 87 -18.36 17.00 9.06
N HIS A 88 -19.26 16.66 9.98
CA HIS A 88 -20.62 16.21 9.67
C HIS A 88 -20.60 14.96 8.74
N ILE A 89 -19.59 14.11 8.94
CA ILE A 89 -19.39 12.87 8.19
C ILE A 89 -19.94 11.72 9.03
N ILE A 90 -20.91 11.00 8.48
CA ILE A 90 -21.44 9.79 9.13
C ILE A 90 -20.51 8.61 8.81
N PHE A 91 -19.89 8.07 9.85
CA PHE A 91 -19.02 6.91 9.78
C PHE A 91 -19.79 5.63 10.13
N THR A 92 -19.63 4.59 9.31
CA THR A 92 -20.28 3.29 9.53
C THR A 92 -19.33 2.16 9.25
N ILE A 93 -19.48 1.07 10.00
CA ILE A 93 -18.70 -0.15 9.87
C ILE A 93 -19.65 -1.27 9.49
N SER A 94 -19.35 -1.97 8.40
CA SER A 94 -20.12 -3.15 8.00
C SER A 94 -19.22 -4.21 7.40
N ARG A 95 -19.31 -5.45 7.91
CA ARG A 95 -18.49 -6.59 7.43
C ARG A 95 -17.00 -6.23 7.36
N ASN A 96 -16.47 -5.63 8.43
CA ASN A 96 -15.08 -5.17 8.57
C ASN A 96 -14.62 -4.26 7.42
N ARG A 97 -15.49 -3.30 7.05
CA ARG A 97 -15.19 -2.28 6.05
C ARG A 97 -15.72 -0.95 6.49
N TYR A 98 -14.86 0.06 6.39
CA TYR A 98 -15.20 1.41 6.75
C TYR A 98 -15.88 2.12 5.59
N SER A 99 -16.95 2.83 5.91
CA SER A 99 -17.79 3.56 4.97
C SER A 99 -18.13 4.93 5.52
N TYR A 100 -17.94 5.95 4.69
CA TYR A 100 -18.05 7.35 5.05
C TYR A 100 -19.12 8.03 4.20
N LEU A 101 -20.04 8.75 4.83
CA LEU A 101 -21.05 9.55 4.15
C LEU A 101 -20.66 11.02 4.20
N HIS A 102 -20.42 11.60 3.02
CA HIS A 102 -20.21 13.03 2.87
C HIS A 102 -21.53 13.79 3.09
N PRO A 103 -21.55 14.95 3.77
CA PRO A 103 -22.79 15.68 4.10
C PRO A 103 -23.61 16.07 2.86
N GLY A 104 -22.96 16.39 1.75
CA GLY A 104 -23.61 16.69 0.47
C GLY A 104 -24.01 15.47 -0.38
N ARG A 105 -23.82 14.22 0.09
CA ARG A 105 -23.99 13.01 -0.70
C ARG A 105 -25.05 12.07 -0.10
N LYS A 106 -25.80 11.37 -0.95
CA LYS A 106 -26.82 10.38 -0.51
C LYS A 106 -26.28 8.97 -0.27
N LYS A 107 -25.09 8.66 -0.78
CA LYS A 107 -24.49 7.31 -0.76
C LYS A 107 -23.16 7.33 -0.01
N TYR A 108 -22.83 6.21 0.61
CA TYR A 108 -21.54 6.01 1.28
C TYR A 108 -20.39 5.82 0.29
N ILE A 109 -19.20 6.30 0.67
CA ILE A 109 -17.92 6.03 0.01
C ILE A 109 -17.16 5.05 0.89
N THR A 110 -16.73 3.93 0.32
CA THR A 110 -15.99 2.90 1.05
C THR A 110 -14.50 3.24 1.11
N GLU A 111 -13.81 2.78 2.15
CA GLU A 111 -12.36 2.88 2.34
C GLU A 111 -11.54 2.56 1.08
N ARG A 112 -11.87 1.47 0.34
CA ARG A 112 -11.15 1.04 -0.87
C ARG A 112 -11.21 2.04 -2.01
N ASN A 113 -12.22 2.90 -2.01
CA ASN A 113 -12.36 3.96 -3.01
C ASN A 113 -11.53 5.20 -2.66
N LEU A 114 -11.07 5.32 -1.41
CA LEU A 114 -10.23 6.41 -0.92
C LEU A 114 -8.74 6.02 -0.94
N GLY A 115 -8.41 4.75 -0.67
CA GLY A 115 -7.03 4.21 -0.68
C GLY A 115 -6.72 3.34 0.54
N THR A 116 -5.53 2.72 0.58
CA THR A 116 -5.13 1.82 1.69
C THR A 116 -4.87 2.54 3.00
N ARG A 117 -4.60 3.85 2.99
CA ARG A 117 -4.47 4.64 4.23
C ARG A 117 -5.78 4.83 4.99
N TYR A 118 -6.90 4.53 4.35
CA TYR A 118 -8.24 4.76 4.91
C TYR A 118 -8.94 3.46 5.32
N THR A 119 -8.21 2.34 5.29
CA THR A 119 -8.70 1.02 5.72
C THR A 119 -8.50 0.81 7.21
N GLU A 120 -9.31 -0.08 7.78
CA GLU A 120 -9.27 -0.51 9.18
C GLU A 120 -7.84 -0.72 9.73
N ASP A 121 -7.03 -1.57 9.09
CA ASP A 121 -5.69 -1.92 9.60
C ASP A 121 -4.78 -0.70 9.79
N PHE A 122 -4.82 0.25 8.86
CA PHE A 122 -3.98 1.44 8.89
C PHE A 122 -4.45 2.42 9.97
N LEU A 123 -5.76 2.63 10.08
CA LEU A 123 -6.33 3.55 11.06
C LEU A 123 -6.20 3.02 12.49
N LEU A 124 -6.41 1.72 12.72
CA LEU A 124 -6.18 1.10 14.02
C LEU A 124 -4.72 1.24 14.45
N LYS A 125 -3.77 1.05 13.52
CA LYS A 125 -2.34 1.26 13.80
C LYS A 125 -2.04 2.72 14.17
N ALA A 126 -2.62 3.69 13.44
CA ALA A 126 -2.47 5.11 13.77
C ALA A 126 -3.00 5.45 15.16
N PHE A 127 -4.14 4.89 15.57
CA PHE A 127 -4.68 5.10 16.91
C PHE A 127 -3.77 4.49 17.99
N GLU A 128 -3.22 3.31 17.74
CA GLU A 128 -2.28 2.67 18.66
C GLU A 128 -1.01 3.53 18.85
N GLU A 129 -0.47 4.07 17.77
CA GLU A 129 0.67 5.02 17.81
C GLU A 129 0.32 6.28 18.59
N ASN A 130 -0.85 6.89 18.34
CA ASN A 130 -1.31 8.08 19.09
C ASN A 130 -1.48 7.80 20.60
N THR A 131 -1.90 6.58 20.99
CA THR A 131 -1.98 6.19 22.42
C THR A 131 -0.61 6.00 23.06
N LYS A 132 0.39 5.54 22.29
CA LYS A 132 1.78 5.36 22.75
C LYS A 132 2.47 6.70 22.92
N SER A 133 2.42 7.57 21.92
CA SER A 133 3.02 8.91 22.00
C SER A 133 2.44 9.74 23.14
N HIS A 134 1.15 9.59 23.46
CA HIS A 134 0.58 10.26 24.63
C HIS A 134 1.02 9.65 25.97
N ARG A 135 1.28 8.33 26.01
CA ARG A 135 1.88 7.68 27.20
C ARG A 135 3.32 8.12 27.39
N GLU A 136 4.12 8.14 26.33
CA GLU A 136 5.51 8.60 26.34
C GLU A 136 5.59 10.08 26.74
N GLN A 137 4.75 10.97 26.20
CA GLN A 137 4.69 12.37 26.65
C GLN A 137 4.26 12.51 28.12
N LYS A 138 3.37 11.64 28.61
CA LYS A 138 2.95 11.63 30.01
C LYS A 138 4.06 11.11 30.94
N GLU A 139 4.88 10.18 30.47
CA GLU A 139 6.06 9.65 31.18
C GLU A 139 7.23 10.66 31.13
N GLU A 140 7.43 11.36 30.01
CA GLU A 140 8.47 12.40 29.83
C GLU A 140 8.22 13.65 30.70
N ILE A 141 6.95 13.98 30.99
CA ILE A 141 6.57 15.02 31.98
C ILE A 141 6.85 14.55 33.43
N LEU A 142 6.84 13.25 33.68
CA LEU A 142 7.05 12.67 35.01
C LEU A 142 8.54 12.44 35.33
N GLU A 143 9.39 12.21 34.32
CA GLU A 143 10.84 11.95 34.47
C GLU A 143 11.69 13.18 34.84
N GLN A 144 11.15 14.40 34.84
CA GLN A 144 11.87 15.59 35.32
C GLN A 144 11.89 15.75 36.85
N GLN A 145 11.42 14.76 37.62
CA GLN A 145 11.52 14.72 39.09
C GLN A 145 12.18 13.43 39.64
N SER A 146 13.47 13.21 39.30
CA SER A 146 14.52 12.51 40.10
C SER A 146 14.35 11.01 40.45
N PRO A 147 15.39 10.28 40.93
CA PRO A 147 16.55 9.78 40.19
C PRO A 147 16.71 8.23 40.22
N ASN A 148 17.48 7.72 39.25
CA ASN A 148 18.23 6.44 39.15
C ASN A 148 17.94 5.29 40.14
N THR A 149 17.70 4.07 39.61
CA THR A 149 18.28 2.82 40.15
C THR A 149 18.31 1.72 39.09
N SER A 150 19.52 1.22 38.83
CA SER A 150 19.86 0.03 38.04
C SER A 150 19.19 -1.24 38.57
N THR A 151 19.10 -2.30 37.75
CA THR A 151 19.68 -3.64 38.04
C THR A 151 19.15 -4.72 37.07
N ASP A 152 20.11 -5.32 36.37
CA ASP A 152 20.30 -6.71 35.95
C ASP A 152 19.24 -7.54 35.20
N LEU A 153 19.72 -7.98 34.03
CA LEU A 153 19.36 -9.18 33.27
C LEU A 153 19.37 -10.45 34.15
N PRO A 154 18.63 -11.49 33.72
CA PRO A 154 19.23 -12.81 33.68
C PRO A 154 19.08 -13.52 32.33
N THR A 155 20.21 -14.09 31.93
CA THR A 155 20.47 -15.05 30.84
C THR A 155 20.00 -16.46 31.22
N VAL A 156 19.28 -17.17 30.33
CA VAL A 156 19.35 -18.64 30.11
C VAL A 156 18.43 -19.08 28.96
N PRO A 157 18.59 -20.28 28.33
CA PRO A 157 19.75 -20.77 27.58
C PRO A 157 19.34 -21.25 26.16
N PHE A 158 20.32 -21.39 25.26
CA PHE A 158 20.16 -22.07 23.98
C PHE A 158 20.10 -23.59 24.17
N SER A 159 19.13 -24.25 23.54
CA SER A 159 19.17 -25.71 23.30
C SER A 159 18.70 -26.02 21.89
N ASP A 160 19.63 -26.55 21.09
CA ASP A 160 19.35 -27.27 19.86
C ASP A 160 18.87 -28.68 20.20
N THR A 161 17.65 -29.08 19.84
CA THR A 161 17.37 -30.47 19.46
C THR A 161 16.08 -30.60 18.66
N SER A 162 16.19 -31.45 17.65
CA SER A 162 15.21 -31.92 16.70
C SER A 162 13.94 -32.54 17.34
N ALA A 163 12.90 -32.60 16.51
CA ALA A 163 11.56 -33.17 16.75
C ALA A 163 10.62 -32.29 17.59
N ILE A 164 10.09 -31.25 16.95
CA ILE A 164 9.20 -30.30 17.61
C ILE A 164 7.89 -30.16 16.83
N SER A 165 6.87 -30.88 17.30
CA SER A 165 5.48 -30.41 17.25
C SER A 165 5.29 -29.42 18.41
N THR A 166 5.81 -28.20 18.32
CA THR A 166 5.47 -27.12 19.27
C THR A 166 4.59 -26.07 18.60
N PRO A 167 3.74 -25.39 19.39
CA PRO A 167 3.13 -24.14 18.96
C PRO A 167 4.24 -23.16 18.57
N PHE A 168 4.23 -22.75 17.30
CA PHE A 168 5.17 -21.80 16.75
C PHE A 168 5.18 -20.51 17.59
N ILE A 169 6.32 -20.21 18.20
CA ILE A 169 6.50 -19.02 19.03
C ILE A 169 6.52 -17.81 18.09
N PHE A 170 5.52 -16.94 18.21
CA PHE A 170 5.49 -15.68 17.48
C PHE A 170 6.46 -14.70 18.16
N ILE A 171 7.59 -14.45 17.51
CA ILE A 171 8.62 -13.52 17.99
C ILE A 171 8.34 -12.16 17.36
N LYS A 172 8.13 -11.11 18.17
CA LYS A 172 8.11 -9.74 17.65
C LYS A 172 9.50 -9.40 17.13
N SER A 173 9.61 -9.15 15.83
CA SER A 173 10.86 -8.83 15.15
C SER A 173 10.59 -7.75 14.11
N ASP A 174 11.51 -6.78 14.00
CA ASP A 174 11.49 -5.76 12.95
C ASP A 174 12.18 -6.24 11.66
N LEU A 175 12.77 -7.44 11.68
CA LEU A 175 13.40 -8.04 10.51
C LEU A 175 12.34 -8.58 9.55
N ARG A 176 12.30 -8.02 8.35
CA ARG A 176 11.31 -8.37 7.32
C ARG A 176 11.23 -9.87 7.03
N LEU A 177 12.38 -10.54 6.93
CA LEU A 177 12.45 -11.97 6.68
C LEU A 177 11.77 -12.80 7.77
N VAL A 178 11.93 -12.41 9.04
CA VAL A 178 11.32 -13.11 10.18
C VAL A 178 9.80 -12.92 10.15
N ILE A 179 9.33 -11.71 9.85
CA ILE A 179 7.89 -11.41 9.71
C ILE A 179 7.28 -12.23 8.57
N ASP A 180 7.93 -12.27 7.41
CA ASP A 180 7.45 -13.00 6.23
C ASP A 180 7.39 -14.52 6.52
N LEU A 181 8.42 -15.09 7.15
CA LEU A 181 8.43 -16.51 7.54
C LEU A 181 7.32 -16.86 8.54
N GLN A 182 7.12 -16.02 9.57
CA GLN A 182 6.03 -16.20 10.53
C GLN A 182 4.65 -16.10 9.87
N THR A 183 4.50 -15.21 8.89
CA THR A 183 3.26 -15.05 8.12
C THR A 183 2.99 -16.26 7.24
N CYS A 184 4.01 -16.78 6.55
CA CYS A 184 3.92 -18.01 5.77
C CYS A 184 3.49 -19.21 6.62
N ILE A 185 4.05 -19.36 7.82
CA ILE A 185 3.71 -20.45 8.75
C ILE A 185 2.26 -20.32 9.24
N LYS A 186 1.83 -19.10 9.65
CA LYS A 186 0.43 -18.83 10.02
C LYS A 186 -0.54 -19.11 8.88
N ALA A 187 -0.18 -18.73 7.65
CA ALA A 187 -0.97 -19.05 6.47
C ALA A 187 -1.05 -20.56 6.26
N GLN A 188 0.05 -21.30 6.38
CA GLN A 188 0.08 -22.75 6.22
C GLN A 188 -0.76 -23.50 7.27
N GLN A 189 -0.83 -22.99 8.50
CA GLN A 189 -1.67 -23.55 9.57
C GLN A 189 -3.16 -23.21 9.42
N SER A 190 -3.52 -22.25 8.56
CA SER A 190 -4.91 -21.89 8.31
C SER A 190 -5.61 -22.92 7.43
N GLY A 191 -6.66 -23.55 7.94
CA GLY A 191 -7.51 -24.47 7.16
C GLY A 191 -8.12 -23.81 5.91
N ALA A 192 -8.44 -22.51 5.98
CA ALA A 192 -8.96 -21.75 4.85
C ALA A 192 -7.90 -21.54 3.77
N TYR A 193 -6.65 -21.30 4.14
CA TYR A 193 -5.53 -21.22 3.19
C TYR A 193 -5.27 -22.57 2.53
N ALA A 194 -5.25 -23.66 3.29
CA ALA A 194 -5.11 -25.01 2.74
C ALA A 194 -6.24 -25.32 1.73
N GLN A 195 -7.48 -24.93 2.02
CA GLN A 195 -8.60 -25.07 1.08
C GLN A 195 -8.43 -24.18 -0.16
N LYS A 196 -7.98 -22.92 0.01
CA LYS A 196 -7.70 -22.01 -1.09
C LYS A 196 -6.59 -22.53 -2.00
N VAL A 197 -5.51 -23.08 -1.45
CA VAL A 197 -4.42 -23.71 -2.23
C VAL A 197 -4.95 -24.90 -3.01
N LYS A 198 -5.74 -25.79 -2.38
CA LYS A 198 -6.38 -26.91 -3.09
C LYS A 198 -7.26 -26.45 -4.25
N LEU A 199 -8.10 -25.43 -4.02
CA LEU A 199 -8.98 -24.89 -5.06
C LEU A 199 -8.21 -24.21 -6.20
N THR A 200 -7.16 -23.46 -5.86
CA THR A 200 -6.32 -22.78 -6.87
C THR A 200 -5.51 -23.78 -7.69
N ASN A 201 -4.93 -24.79 -7.06
CA ASN A 201 -4.26 -25.89 -7.76
C ASN A 201 -5.23 -26.64 -8.68
N LEU A 202 -6.46 -26.94 -8.21
CA LEU A 202 -7.47 -27.60 -9.04
C LEU A 202 -7.89 -26.74 -10.22
N LYS A 203 -8.08 -25.43 -10.00
CA LYS A 203 -8.39 -24.47 -11.06
C LYS A 203 -7.26 -24.41 -12.09
N GLN A 204 -6.00 -24.37 -11.65
CA GLN A 204 -4.85 -24.38 -12.54
C GLN A 204 -4.76 -25.69 -13.33
N MET A 205 -4.95 -26.85 -12.70
CA MET A 205 -4.99 -28.13 -13.43
C MET A 205 -6.09 -28.15 -14.48
N ALA A 206 -7.29 -27.68 -14.16
CA ALA A 206 -8.40 -27.60 -15.11
C ALA A 206 -8.09 -26.65 -16.27
N GLN A 207 -7.46 -25.49 -15.99
CA GLN A 207 -6.99 -24.56 -17.02
C GLN A 207 -5.94 -25.21 -17.93
N THR A 208 -4.97 -25.94 -17.36
CA THR A 208 -3.95 -26.66 -18.13
C THR A 208 -4.58 -27.73 -19.03
N VAL A 209 -5.54 -28.51 -18.53
CA VAL A 209 -6.25 -29.51 -19.32
C VAL A 209 -7.05 -28.87 -20.45
N ALA A 210 -7.77 -27.77 -20.17
CA ALA A 210 -8.51 -27.03 -21.19
C ALA A 210 -7.58 -26.49 -22.28
N TYR A 211 -6.45 -25.89 -21.90
CA TYR A 211 -5.44 -25.39 -22.83
C TYR A 211 -4.89 -26.50 -23.73
N ILE A 212 -4.59 -27.68 -23.16
CA ILE A 212 -4.12 -28.84 -23.92
C ILE A 212 -5.15 -29.27 -24.97
N GLN A 213 -6.43 -29.31 -24.59
CA GLN A 213 -7.53 -29.68 -25.48
C GLN A 213 -7.78 -28.64 -26.57
N GLU A 214 -7.78 -27.35 -26.23
CA GLU A 214 -7.99 -26.25 -27.19
C GLU A 214 -6.91 -26.19 -28.26
N HIS A 215 -5.67 -26.51 -27.90
CA HIS A 215 -4.53 -26.49 -28.81
C HIS A 215 -4.26 -27.84 -29.50
N GLY A 216 -5.07 -28.87 -29.21
CA GLY A 216 -4.96 -30.17 -29.87
C GLY A 216 -3.64 -30.90 -29.61
N TYR A 217 -3.04 -30.72 -28.42
CA TYR A 217 -1.85 -31.50 -28.06
C TYR A 217 -2.28 -32.91 -27.68
N ASP A 218 -2.32 -33.79 -28.68
CA ASP A 218 -2.74 -35.19 -28.54
C ASP A 218 -1.61 -36.10 -28.00
N SER A 219 -0.36 -35.63 -28.05
CA SER A 219 0.80 -36.32 -27.50
C SER A 219 1.82 -35.38 -26.84
N LEU A 220 2.70 -35.96 -26.02
CA LEU A 220 3.81 -35.24 -25.37
C LEU A 220 4.84 -34.74 -26.42
N ASP A 221 5.02 -35.50 -27.51
CA ASP A 221 5.92 -35.13 -28.60
C ASP A 221 5.45 -33.87 -29.32
N ASP A 222 4.14 -33.73 -29.59
CA ASP A 222 3.55 -32.53 -30.21
C ASP A 222 3.80 -31.29 -29.35
N PHE A 223 3.68 -31.44 -28.03
CA PHE A 223 3.97 -30.37 -27.09
C PHE A 223 5.46 -29.96 -27.12
N HIS A 224 6.38 -30.92 -27.23
CA HIS A 224 7.81 -30.62 -27.34
C HIS A 224 8.17 -29.91 -28.64
N VAL A 225 7.53 -30.26 -29.76
CA VAL A 225 7.73 -29.57 -31.05
C VAL A 225 7.31 -28.11 -30.93
N GLU A 226 6.12 -27.84 -30.40
CA GLU A 226 5.63 -26.46 -30.23
C GLU A 226 6.49 -25.67 -29.22
N LEU A 227 6.94 -26.32 -28.14
CA LEU A 227 7.84 -25.70 -27.16
C LEU A 227 9.19 -25.31 -27.79
N ASN A 228 9.76 -26.18 -28.62
CA ASN A 228 11.01 -25.88 -29.33
C ASN A 228 10.80 -24.74 -30.32
N GLN A 229 9.71 -24.75 -31.08
CA GLN A 229 9.37 -23.67 -32.00
C GLN A 229 9.19 -22.32 -31.28
N ALA A 230 8.45 -22.29 -30.16
CA ALA A 230 8.28 -21.09 -29.35
C ALA A 230 9.61 -20.61 -28.74
N SER A 231 10.47 -21.54 -28.32
CA SER A 231 11.82 -21.24 -27.85
C SER A 231 12.67 -20.60 -28.94
N ASP A 232 12.65 -21.16 -30.15
CA ASP A 232 13.39 -20.66 -31.31
C ASP A 232 12.91 -19.27 -31.72
N GLN A 233 11.58 -19.06 -31.77
CA GLN A 233 10.98 -17.74 -32.02
C GLN A 233 11.40 -16.69 -30.99
N THR A 234 11.56 -17.09 -29.72
CA THR A 234 11.94 -16.18 -28.64
C THR A 234 13.47 -15.95 -28.57
N SER A 235 14.27 -16.82 -29.18
CA SER A 235 15.73 -16.79 -29.10
C SER A 235 16.33 -15.54 -29.77
N ALA A 236 15.85 -15.16 -30.96
CA ALA A 236 16.39 -14.02 -31.70
C ALA A 236 16.02 -12.67 -31.06
N PRO A 237 14.76 -12.41 -30.64
CA PRO A 237 14.41 -11.22 -29.88
C PRO A 237 15.17 -11.12 -28.55
N ARG A 238 15.39 -12.23 -27.83
CA ARG A 238 16.19 -12.23 -26.59
C ARG A 238 17.64 -11.81 -26.82
N LYS A 239 18.27 -12.29 -27.90
CA LYS A 239 19.64 -11.87 -28.27
C LYS A 239 19.66 -10.38 -28.59
N SER A 240 18.73 -9.92 -29.45
CA SER A 240 18.62 -8.50 -29.80
C SER A 240 18.38 -7.60 -28.58
N LEU A 241 17.57 -8.03 -27.62
CA LEU A 241 17.32 -7.30 -26.38
C LEU A 241 18.60 -7.19 -25.55
N LYS A 242 19.33 -8.30 -25.37
CA LYS A 242 20.59 -8.32 -24.65
C LYS A 242 21.67 -7.45 -25.32
N ASP A 243 21.72 -7.46 -26.64
CA ASP A 243 22.64 -6.62 -27.41
C ASP A 243 22.29 -5.13 -27.22
N THR A 244 21.00 -4.79 -27.20
CA THR A 244 20.53 -3.42 -26.94
C THR A 244 20.83 -2.98 -25.51
N GLU A 245 20.63 -3.86 -24.51
CA GLU A 245 21.00 -3.60 -23.12
C GLU A 245 22.50 -3.33 -22.98
N GLN A 246 23.34 -4.09 -23.68
CA GLN A 246 24.78 -3.89 -23.69
C GLN A 246 25.16 -2.55 -24.35
N GLN A 247 24.56 -2.22 -25.49
CA GLN A 247 24.78 -0.93 -26.15
C GLN A 247 24.38 0.25 -25.26
N LEU A 248 23.25 0.16 -24.56
CA LEU A 248 22.81 1.18 -23.61
C LEU A 248 23.81 1.35 -22.45
N LYS A 249 24.34 0.23 -21.93
CA LYS A 249 25.38 0.27 -20.90
C LYS A 249 26.65 0.95 -21.40
N ASP A 250 27.12 0.59 -22.60
CA ASP A 250 28.34 1.14 -23.19
C ASP A 250 28.20 2.64 -23.47
N VAL A 251 27.05 3.08 -24.00
CA VAL A 251 26.73 4.51 -24.20
C VAL A 251 26.69 5.24 -22.87
N ASN A 252 26.08 4.65 -21.84
CA ASN A 252 26.04 5.26 -20.51
C ASN A 252 27.44 5.41 -19.90
N GLU A 253 28.31 4.41 -20.06
CA GLU A 253 29.72 4.49 -19.64
C GLU A 253 30.50 5.56 -20.41
N GLN A 254 30.24 5.74 -21.71
CA GLN A 254 30.85 6.82 -22.51
C GLN A 254 30.38 8.20 -22.05
N ILE A 255 29.08 8.36 -21.77
CA ILE A 255 28.53 9.61 -21.24
C ILE A 255 29.16 9.96 -19.89
N GLU A 256 29.32 9.00 -18.99
CA GLU A 256 30.00 9.23 -17.71
C GLU A 256 31.46 9.67 -17.91
N LYS A 257 32.21 9.01 -18.81
CA LYS A 257 33.61 9.40 -19.11
C LYS A 257 33.75 10.79 -19.72
N VAL A 258 32.78 11.24 -20.53
CA VAL A 258 32.79 12.57 -21.14
C VAL A 258 32.38 13.67 -20.15
N LYS A 259 31.59 13.35 -19.11
CA LYS A 259 31.28 14.32 -18.03
C LYS A 259 32.48 14.64 -17.14
N ASP A 260 33.49 13.77 -17.12
CA ASP A 260 34.71 13.93 -16.32
C ASP A 260 35.83 14.73 -17.04
N LEU A 261 35.63 15.12 -18.31
CA LEU A 261 36.51 15.98 -19.12
C LEU A 261 36.03 17.44 -19.11
#